data_AF-A0A9W8HY15-F1
#
_entry.id   AF-A0A9W8HY15-F1
#
_cell.length_a   1.000
_cell.length_b   1.000
_cell.length_c   1.000
_cell.angle_alpha   90.00
_cell.angle_beta   90.00
_cell.angle_gamma   90.00
#
_symmetry.space_group_name_H-M   'P 1'
#
loop_
_entity.id
_entity.type
_entity.pdbx_description
1 polymer ?
#
loop_
_entity_poly.entity_id
_entity_poly.type
_entity_poly.pdbx_seq_one_letter_code
_entity_poly.pdbx_strand_id
1 'polypeptide(L)'
;AYYDSLRERLQHSKITVTEDMDALEELNILVDFDDQGYLLQIFTMPLEDRPTVFLEFIQRHNHQGFGAGNFSQLFKAIEHEQALRGNL
;
A
#
# COMPACT_ATOMS: atom_id res chain seq x y z
N ALA A 1 -11.97 -4.82 -5.05
CA ALA A 1 -11.10 -5.08 -6.22
C ALA A 1 -9.65 -5.36 -5.81
N TYR A 2 -8.94 -4.44 -5.13
CA TYR A 2 -7.56 -4.69 -4.67
C TYR A 2 -7.49 -5.82 -3.62
N TYR A 3 -8.27 -5.73 -2.53
CA TYR A 3 -8.24 -6.73 -1.46
C TYR A 3 -8.74 -8.10 -1.91
N ASP A 4 -9.71 -8.17 -2.83
CA ASP A 4 -10.14 -9.43 -3.44
C ASP A 4 -8.97 -10.14 -4.14
N SER A 5 -8.23 -9.40 -4.98
CA SER A 5 -7.03 -9.93 -5.67
C SER A 5 -5.90 -10.25 -4.70
N LEU A 6 -5.71 -9.44 -3.66
CA LEU A 6 -4.72 -9.70 -2.62
C LEU A 6 -5.02 -11.00 -1.87
N ARG A 7 -6.28 -11.24 -1.48
CA ARG A 7 -6.72 -12.48 -0.83
C ARG A 7 -6.47 -13.70 -1.71
N GLU A 8 -6.77 -13.61 -3.01
CA GLU A 8 -6.48 -14.68 -3.99
C GLU A 8 -4.97 -14.96 -4.11
N ARG A 9 -4.14 -13.92 -4.18
CA ARG A 9 -2.68 -14.07 -4.24
C ARG A 9 -2.10 -14.67 -2.96
N LEU A 10 -2.60 -14.26 -1.79
CA LEU A 10 -2.17 -14.78 -0.49
C LEU A 10 -2.52 -16.26 -0.30
N GLN A 11 -3.63 -16.75 -0.88
CA GLN A 11 -3.99 -18.18 -0.86
C GLN A 11 -2.93 -19.08 -1.52
N HIS A 12 -2.18 -18.53 -2.48
CA HIS A 12 -1.12 -19.25 -3.20
C HIS A 12 0.29 -18.96 -2.64
N SER A 13 0.37 -18.16 -1.58
CA SER A 13 1.62 -17.72 -0.96
C SER A 13 2.10 -18.70 0.10
N LYS A 14 3.42 -18.72 0.34
CA LYS A 14 4.04 -19.44 1.46
C LYS A 14 4.00 -18.65 2.77
N ILE A 15 3.71 -17.36 2.70
CA ILE A 15 3.63 -16.49 3.88
C ILE A 15 2.19 -16.33 4.33
N THR A 16 2.02 -15.96 5.60
CA THR A 16 0.72 -15.65 6.19
C THR A 16 0.79 -14.26 6.79
N VAL A 17 -0.08 -13.36 6.32
CA VAL A 17 -0.28 -12.06 6.94
C VAL A 17 -1.01 -12.30 8.26
N THR A 18 -0.48 -11.76 9.36
CA THR A 18 -0.99 -12.05 10.71
C THR A 18 -2.06 -11.07 11.17
N GLU A 19 -2.08 -9.89 10.57
CA GLU A 19 -3.05 -8.84 10.80
C GLU A 19 -4.41 -9.21 10.20
N ASP A 20 -5.48 -8.67 10.78
CA ASP A 20 -6.83 -8.85 10.27
C ASP A 20 -6.99 -8.18 8.92
N MET A 21 -7.28 -8.98 7.89
CA MET A 21 -7.44 -8.50 6.52
C MET A 21 -8.59 -7.50 6.37
N ASP A 22 -9.64 -7.59 7.19
CA ASP A 22 -10.76 -6.66 7.13
C ASP A 22 -10.36 -5.30 7.72
N ALA A 23 -9.53 -5.30 8.77
CA ALA A 23 -8.97 -4.07 9.33
C ALA A 23 -7.95 -3.42 8.38
N LEU A 24 -7.12 -4.22 7.69
CA LEU A 24 -6.22 -3.70 6.65
C LEU A 24 -7.02 -3.01 5.53
N GLU A 25 -8.14 -3.62 5.12
CA GLU A 25 -9.04 -3.08 4.10
C GLU A 25 -9.70 -1.77 4.54
N GLU A 26 -10.26 -1.73 5.75
CA GLU A 26 -10.86 -0.52 6.32
C GLU A 26 -9.86 0.65 6.37
N LEU A 27 -8.61 0.36 6.75
CA LEU A 27 -7.54 1.35 6.89
C LEU A 27 -6.83 1.68 5.57
N ASN A 28 -7.16 1.02 4.46
CA ASN A 28 -6.48 1.16 3.18
C ASN A 28 -4.96 0.86 3.25
N ILE A 29 -4.57 -0.14 4.04
CA ILE A 29 -3.17 -0.58 4.16
C ILE A 29 -2.80 -1.52 3.01
N LEU A 30 -1.77 -1.12 2.26
CA LEU A 30 -1.24 -1.89 1.14
C LEU A 30 -0.33 -3.01 1.64
N VAL A 31 -0.41 -4.17 0.99
CA VAL A 31 0.39 -5.35 1.31
C VAL A 31 1.24 -5.74 0.12
N ASP A 32 2.55 -5.87 0.34
CA ASP A 32 3.47 -6.51 -0.60
C ASP A 32 4.21 -7.66 0.09
N PHE A 33 4.57 -8.71 -0.63
CA PHE A 33 5.14 -9.91 -0.03
C PHE A 33 6.01 -10.71 -1.00
N ASP A 34 6.92 -11.48 -0.43
CA ASP A 34 7.77 -12.45 -1.12
C ASP A 34 7.72 -13.82 -0.42
N ASP A 35 8.62 -14.71 -0.80
CA ASP A 35 8.71 -16.05 -0.22
C ASP A 35 9.18 -16.08 1.24
N GLN A 36 9.73 -14.97 1.78
CA GLN A 36 10.33 -14.88 3.12
C GLN A 36 9.51 -14.05 4.10
N GLY A 37 8.71 -13.10 3.62
CA GLY A 37 7.99 -12.17 4.47
C GLY A 37 7.04 -11.24 3.71
N TYR A 38 6.53 -10.24 4.43
CA TYR A 38 5.63 -9.24 3.87
C TYR A 38 5.84 -7.86 4.50
N LEU A 39 5.29 -6.86 3.81
CA LEU A 39 5.29 -5.45 4.17
C LEU A 39 3.86 -4.94 4.21
N LEU A 40 3.57 -4.14 5.22
CA LEU A 40 2.36 -3.33 5.31
C LEU A 40 2.76 -1.87 5.14
N GLN A 41 2.13 -1.16 4.22
CA GLN A 41 2.45 0.22 3.88
C GLN A 41 1.18 1.07 3.80
N ILE A 42 1.25 2.28 4.33
CA ILE A 42 0.24 3.31 4.11
C ILE A 42 0.92 4.66 3.95
N PHE A 43 0.37 5.47 3.05
CA PHE A 43 0.89 6.78 2.75
C PHE A 43 -0.12 7.84 3.18
N THR A 44 0.40 8.94 3.70
CA THR A 44 -0.39 10.13 3.96
C THR A 44 -0.66 10.89 2.65
N MET A 45 -1.71 11.69 2.64
CA MET A 45 -1.82 12.78 1.67
C MET A 45 -0.62 13.74 1.82
N PRO A 46 -0.31 14.57 0.81
CA PRO A 46 0.71 15.60 0.96
C PRO A 46 0.50 16.43 2.23
N LEU A 47 1.58 16.68 2.96
CA LEU A 47 1.53 17.42 4.23
C LEU A 47 1.34 18.93 4.03
N GLU A 48 1.59 19.41 2.82
CA GLU A 48 1.54 20.81 2.42
C GLU A 48 0.61 20.95 1.21
N ASP A 49 0.15 22.17 0.94
CA ASP A 49 -0.70 22.46 -0.23
C ASP A 49 -0.03 22.07 -1.55
N ARG A 50 1.32 22.16 -1.59
CA ARG A 50 2.12 21.68 -2.71
C ARG A 50 2.41 20.18 -2.54
N PRO A 51 2.15 19.35 -3.57
CA PRO A 51 2.30 17.90 -3.48
C PRO A 51 3.77 17.47 -3.57
N THR A 52 4.58 17.83 -2.57
CA THR A 52 6.03 17.59 -2.54
C THR A 52 6.46 16.63 -1.45
N VAL A 53 5.88 16.74 -0.26
CA VAL A 53 6.26 15.93 0.91
C VAL A 53 5.04 15.15 1.40
N PHE A 54 5.24 13.85 1.57
CA PHE A 54 4.30 12.94 2.21
C PHE A 54 5.09 12.04 3.16
N LEU A 55 4.39 11.45 4.12
CA LEU A 55 4.91 10.42 5.02
C LEU A 55 4.43 9.04 4.59
N GLU A 56 5.31 8.07 4.78
CA GLU A 56 5.03 6.65 4.68
C GLU A 56 5.12 6.03 6.08
N PHE A 57 4.13 5.22 6.43
CA PHE A 57 4.22 4.30 7.55
C PHE A 57 4.39 2.89 7.02
N ILE A 58 5.44 2.21 7.48
CA ILE A 58 5.81 0.88 7.03
C ILE A 58 6.03 -0.06 8.21
N GLN A 59 5.40 -1.23 8.15
CA GLN A 59 5.64 -2.35 9.07
C GLN A 59 6.21 -3.53 8.27
N ARG A 60 7.27 -4.13 8.81
CA ARG A 60 8.03 -5.18 8.15
C ARG A 60 7.95 -6.47 8.93
N HIS A 61 7.56 -7.54 8.25
CA HIS A 61 7.62 -8.91 8.77
C HIS A 61 8.58 -9.71 7.90
N ASN A 62 9.84 -9.79 8.35
CA ASN A 62 10.91 -10.51 7.67
C ASN A 62 11.11 -10.17 6.19
N HIS A 63 10.78 -8.93 5.80
CA HIS A 63 10.91 -8.45 4.42
C HIS A 63 11.74 -7.15 4.39
N GLN A 64 12.87 -7.18 3.67
CA GLN A 64 13.83 -6.06 3.60
C GLN A 64 13.71 -5.23 2.31
N GLY A 65 12.87 -5.65 1.36
CA GLY A 65 12.60 -4.91 0.12
C GLY A 65 11.78 -3.64 0.32
N PHE A 66 11.40 -2.98 -0.78
CA PHE A 66 10.77 -1.65 -0.75
C PHE A 66 9.27 -1.64 -1.06
N GLY A 67 8.70 -2.77 -1.48
CA GLY A 67 7.27 -2.83 -1.82
C GLY A 67 6.94 -2.13 -3.14
N ALA A 68 7.63 -2.48 -4.23
CA ALA A 68 7.54 -1.77 -5.51
C ALA A 68 6.10 -1.74 -6.07
N GLY A 69 5.29 -2.77 -5.79
CA GLY A 69 3.89 -2.82 -6.20
C GLY A 69 3.02 -1.75 -5.54
N ASN A 70 3.33 -1.40 -4.28
CA ASN A 70 2.57 -0.43 -3.50
C ASN A 70 2.81 1.01 -3.99
N PHE A 71 4.02 1.29 -4.50
CA PHE A 71 4.38 2.59 -5.04
C PHE A 71 3.55 3.00 -6.27
N SER A 72 3.18 2.05 -7.13
CA SER A 72 2.31 2.36 -8.29
C SER A 72 0.90 2.77 -7.85
N GLN A 73 0.38 2.16 -6.78
CA GLN A 73 -0.95 2.51 -6.24
C GLN A 73 -0.93 3.89 -5.57
N LEU A 74 0.16 4.25 -4.89
CA LEU A 74 0.37 5.60 -4.36
C LEU A 74 0.30 6.65 -5.48
N PHE A 75 1.06 6.46 -6.56
CA PHE A 75 1.08 7.42 -7.67
C PHE A 75 -0.31 7.57 -8.32
N LYS A 76 -1.04 6.47 -8.51
CA LYS A 76 -2.42 6.54 -9.04
C LYS A 76 -3.36 7.31 -8.12
N ALA A 77 -3.23 7.15 -6.79
CA ALA A 77 -4.03 7.90 -5.83
C ALA A 77 -3.71 9.40 -5.86
N ILE A 78 -2.42 9.76 -5.95
CA ILE A 78 -1.96 11.16 -6.05
C ILE A 78 -2.40 11.78 -7.39
N GLU A 79 -2.25 11.08 -8.51
CA GLU A 79 -2.70 11.56 -9.83
C GLU A 79 -4.20 11.82 -9.86
N HIS A 80 -4.99 10.91 -9.27
CA HIS A 80 -6.43 11.10 -9.14
C HIS A 80 -6.77 12.36 -8.31
N GLU A 81 -6.06 12.59 -7.21
CA GLU A 81 -6.24 13.80 -6.40
C GLU A 81 -5.81 15.08 -7.15
N GLN A 82 -4.71 15.04 -7.91
CA GLN A 82 -4.27 16.16 -8.74
C GLN A 82 -5.26 16.48 -9.86
N ALA A 83 -5.88 15.46 -10.46
CA ALA A 83 -6.93 15.63 -11.46
C ALA A 83 -8.16 16.34 -10.87
N LEU A 84 -8.57 15.99 -9.64
CA LEU A 84 -9.65 16.67 -8.93
C LEU A 84 -9.34 18.13 -8.62
N ARG A 85 -8.07 18.46 -8.36
CA ARG A 85 -7.60 19.83 -8.11
C ARG A 85 -7.43 20.65 -9.40
N GLY A 86 -7.56 20.04 -10.59
CA GLY A 86 -7.50 20.72 -11.89
C GLY A 86 -6.08 21.06 -12.37
N ASN A 87 -5.05 20.39 -11.84
CA ASN A 87 -3.64 20.69 -12.13
C ASN A 87 -2.92 19.58 -12.92
N LEU A 88 -3.66 18.77 -13.70
CA LEU A 88 -3.09 17.77 -14.62
C LEU A 88 -2.89 18.33 -16.03
#